data_AF-A0A9D1EZE4-F1
#
_entry.id   AF-A0A9D1EZE4-F1
#
_cell.length_a   1.000
_cell.length_b   1.000
_cell.length_c   1.000
_cell.angle_alpha   90.00
_cell.angle_beta   90.00
_cell.angle_gamma   90.00
#
_symmetry.space_group_name_H-M   'P 1'
#
loop_
_entity.id
_entity.type
_entity.pdbx_description
1 polymer ?
#
loop_
_entity_poly.entity_id
_entity_poly.type
_entity_poly.pdbx_seq_one_letter_code
_entity_poly.pdbx_strand_id
1 'polypeptide(L)'
;MFVKGIKDYDKFSNEADVIVSDGQYDILCYCYQTSYHCIGNMVENITSLFACEIMRVDNNNFCIDKLDTYYSYHLQGEIVNIEKPVIRIGNLYINIDSHLPKDIKKGEWIELKVERLDCSL
;
A
#
# COMPACT_ATOMS: atom_id res chain seq x y z
N MET A 1 -8.71 -7.42 1.19
CA MET A 1 -7.92 -7.11 -0.03
C MET A 1 -7.56 -8.41 -0.73
N PHE A 2 -7.53 -8.38 -2.06
CA PHE A 2 -7.27 -9.55 -2.92
C PHE A 2 -6.49 -9.13 -4.17
N VAL A 3 -5.82 -10.09 -4.82
CA VAL A 3 -5.18 -9.85 -6.12
C VAL A 3 -6.26 -9.74 -7.19
N LYS A 4 -6.44 -8.55 -7.76
CA LYS A 4 -7.38 -8.30 -8.87
C LYS A 4 -6.81 -8.69 -10.23
N GLY A 5 -5.50 -8.58 -10.40
CA GLY A 5 -4.84 -8.89 -11.66
C GLY A 5 -3.32 -8.84 -11.55
N ILE A 6 -2.66 -9.33 -12.60
CA ILE A 6 -1.19 -9.31 -12.75
C ILE A 6 -0.87 -8.39 -13.92
N LYS A 7 -0.01 -7.39 -13.69
CA LYS A 7 0.49 -6.48 -14.73
C LYS A 7 1.73 -7.03 -15.42
N ASP A 8 2.65 -7.58 -14.65
CA ASP A 8 3.85 -8.24 -15.16
C ASP A 8 4.22 -9.42 -14.25
N TYR A 9 4.82 -10.46 -14.82
CA TYR A 9 5.24 -11.64 -14.08
C TYR A 9 6.50 -12.25 -14.69
N ASP A 10 7.56 -12.25 -13.91
CA ASP A 10 8.78 -12.96 -14.22
C ASP A 10 8.74 -14.38 -13.65
N LYS A 11 8.58 -15.35 -14.56
CA LYS A 11 8.57 -16.79 -14.25
C LYS A 11 9.90 -17.30 -13.71
N PHE A 12 11.01 -16.64 -14.00
CA PHE A 12 12.33 -17.09 -13.57
C PHE A 12 12.56 -16.76 -12.09
N SER A 13 12.25 -15.54 -11.68
CA SER A 13 12.40 -15.06 -10.30
C SER A 13 11.17 -15.31 -9.42
N ASN A 14 10.01 -15.64 -10.02
CA ASN A 14 8.71 -15.69 -9.36
C ASN A 14 8.32 -14.35 -8.72
N GLU A 15 8.62 -13.27 -9.44
CA GLU A 15 8.28 -11.90 -9.09
C GLU A 15 7.14 -11.42 -9.98
N ALA A 16 6.19 -10.67 -9.41
CA ALA A 16 5.13 -10.06 -10.18
C ALA A 16 4.82 -8.64 -9.73
N ASP A 17 4.40 -7.84 -10.70
CA ASP A 17 3.63 -6.64 -10.48
C ASP A 17 2.15 -7.03 -10.43
N VAL A 18 1.52 -6.90 -9.27
CA VAL A 18 0.12 -7.26 -9.06
C VAL A 18 -0.71 -6.04 -8.73
N ILE A 19 -1.97 -6.05 -9.17
CA ILE A 19 -2.97 -5.09 -8.73
C ILE A 19 -3.69 -5.68 -7.54
N VAL A 20 -3.51 -5.09 -6.37
CA VAL A 20 -4.26 -5.42 -5.15
C VAL A 20 -5.48 -4.53 -5.08
N SER A 21 -6.62 -5.11 -4.74
CA SER A 21 -7.89 -4.40 -4.67
C SER A 21 -8.67 -4.75 -3.41
N ASP A 22 -9.50 -3.83 -2.96
CA ASP A 22 -10.58 -4.08 -2.01
C ASP A 22 -11.98 -4.08 -2.66
N GLY A 23 -12.05 -3.93 -3.98
CA GLY A 23 -13.27 -3.78 -4.76
C GLY A 23 -13.66 -2.34 -5.08
N GLN A 24 -13.10 -1.35 -4.37
CA GLN A 24 -13.33 0.08 -4.59
C GLN A 24 -12.04 0.81 -4.99
N TYR A 25 -10.93 0.50 -4.32
CA TYR A 25 -9.60 1.05 -4.54
C TYR A 25 -8.67 -0.03 -5.05
N ASP A 26 -7.81 0.34 -5.98
CA ASP A 26 -6.80 -0.52 -6.58
C ASP A 26 -5.41 0.09 -6.36
N ILE A 27 -4.41 -0.75 -6.11
CA ILE A 27 -3.04 -0.30 -5.96
C ILE A 27 -2.06 -1.30 -6.58
N LEU A 28 -0.98 -0.80 -7.20
CA LEU A 28 0.09 -1.64 -7.73
C LEU A 28 1.03 -2.04 -6.61
N CYS A 29 1.23 -3.34 -6.44
CA CYS A 29 2.21 -3.89 -5.51
C CYS A 29 3.20 -4.79 -6.25
N TYR A 30 4.44 -4.77 -5.80
CA TYR A 30 5.42 -5.80 -6.11
C TYR A 30 5.18 -7.03 -5.22
N CYS A 31 5.28 -8.22 -5.78
CA CYS A 31 5.03 -9.47 -5.07
C CYS A 31 6.12 -10.50 -5.41
N TYR A 32 6.92 -10.88 -4.42
CA TYR A 32 7.93 -11.94 -4.53
C TYR A 32 7.36 -13.28 -4.04
N GLN A 33 7.88 -14.40 -4.56
CA GLN A 33 7.38 -15.77 -4.30
C GLN A 33 5.92 -15.96 -4.69
N THR A 34 5.52 -15.37 -5.80
CA THR A 34 4.16 -15.47 -6.33
C THR A 34 4.07 -16.44 -7.52
N SER A 35 2.84 -16.76 -7.93
CA SER A 35 2.58 -17.60 -9.10
C SER A 35 1.48 -16.99 -9.96
N TYR A 36 1.42 -17.35 -11.25
CA TYR A 36 0.40 -16.82 -12.17
C TYR A 36 -1.05 -17.14 -11.75
N HIS A 37 -1.24 -18.12 -10.87
CA HIS A 37 -2.55 -18.49 -10.34
C HIS A 37 -3.00 -17.63 -9.16
N CYS A 38 -2.29 -16.53 -8.87
CA CYS A 38 -2.58 -15.71 -7.70
C CYS A 38 -3.81 -14.80 -7.81
N ILE A 39 -4.38 -14.63 -9.00
CA ILE A 39 -5.57 -13.79 -9.20
C ILE A 39 -6.73 -14.35 -8.36
N GLY A 40 -7.32 -13.48 -7.53
CA GLY A 40 -8.37 -13.82 -6.58
C GLY A 40 -7.86 -14.31 -5.21
N ASN A 41 -6.56 -14.56 -5.04
CA ASN A 41 -6.02 -14.84 -3.72
C ASN A 41 -6.16 -13.63 -2.80
N MET A 42 -6.38 -13.92 -1.52
CA MET A 42 -6.35 -12.91 -0.47
C MET A 42 -4.92 -12.39 -0.35
N VAL A 43 -4.80 -11.09 -0.11
CA VAL A 43 -3.52 -10.45 0.23
C VAL A 43 -3.48 -10.30 1.73
N GLU A 44 -2.44 -10.83 2.37
CA GLU A 44 -2.27 -10.79 3.82
C GLU A 44 -1.84 -9.40 4.29
N ASN A 45 -0.87 -8.80 3.60
CA ASN A 45 -0.37 -7.46 3.90
C ASN A 45 0.09 -6.71 2.66
N ILE A 46 -0.01 -5.39 2.75
CA ILE A 46 0.70 -4.44 1.89
C ILE A 46 1.68 -3.67 2.78
N THR A 47 2.90 -3.48 2.33
CA THR A 47 3.95 -2.79 3.07
C THR A 47 4.58 -1.74 2.17
N SER A 48 4.66 -0.49 2.62
CA SER A 48 5.40 0.55 1.91
C SER A 48 6.89 0.29 1.96
N LEU A 49 7.59 0.80 0.96
CA LEU A 49 9.03 0.94 0.99
C LEU A 49 9.42 2.38 0.72
N PHE A 50 10.32 2.87 1.57
CA PHE A 50 10.84 4.23 1.58
C PHE A 50 9.76 5.28 1.81
N ALA A 51 8.87 5.05 2.78
CA ALA A 51 7.88 6.04 3.17
C ALA A 51 8.53 7.34 3.69
N CYS A 52 8.12 8.47 3.11
CA CYS A 52 8.62 9.79 3.48
C CYS A 52 7.51 10.85 3.44
N GLU A 53 7.85 12.08 3.88
CA GLU A 53 6.93 13.22 3.92
C GLU A 53 5.59 12.92 4.63
N ILE A 54 5.67 12.18 5.75
CA ILE A 54 4.50 11.82 6.56
C ILE A 54 3.99 13.06 7.29
N MET A 55 2.78 13.52 6.93
CA MET A 55 2.18 14.75 7.45
C MET A 55 0.72 14.52 7.84
N ARG A 56 0.25 15.18 8.91
CA ARG A 56 -1.19 15.21 9.26
C ARG A 56 -1.96 16.02 8.21
N VAL A 57 -3.15 15.56 7.86
CA VAL A 57 -4.10 16.30 7.02
C VAL A 57 -5.42 16.55 7.77
N ASP A 58 -6.07 17.67 7.48
CA ASP A 58 -7.33 18.05 8.14
C ASP A 58 -8.58 17.47 7.46
N ASN A 59 -8.44 16.92 6.26
CA ASN A 59 -9.55 16.35 5.50
C ASN A 59 -9.52 14.81 5.56
N ASN A 60 -10.72 14.20 5.54
CA ASN A 60 -10.89 12.77 5.74
C ASN A 60 -11.13 12.03 4.40
N ASN A 61 -10.40 12.41 3.36
CA ASN A 61 -10.55 11.82 2.04
C ASN A 61 -9.49 10.75 1.79
N PHE A 62 -9.89 9.63 1.20
CA PHE A 62 -8.93 8.65 0.71
C PHE A 62 -8.28 9.15 -0.59
N CYS A 63 -6.97 8.98 -0.70
CA CYS A 63 -6.21 9.34 -1.89
C CYS A 63 -5.18 8.26 -2.24
N ILE A 64 -5.11 7.90 -3.52
CA ILE A 64 -4.08 7.03 -4.11
C ILE A 64 -3.66 7.66 -5.43
N ASP A 65 -2.67 8.53 -5.36
CA ASP A 65 -2.18 9.28 -6.53
C ASP A 65 -0.86 8.68 -7.00
N LYS A 66 -0.87 8.16 -8.24
CA LYS A 66 0.32 7.62 -8.87
C LYS A 66 1.29 8.75 -9.22
N LEU A 67 2.54 8.64 -8.75
CA LEU A 67 3.61 9.58 -9.10
C LEU A 67 4.35 9.14 -10.37
N ASP A 68 5.14 10.05 -10.95
CA ASP A 68 5.87 9.85 -12.22
C ASP A 68 6.84 8.65 -12.17
N THR A 69 7.47 8.40 -11.03
CA THR A 69 8.33 7.24 -10.82
C THR A 69 7.50 5.95 -10.81
N TYR A 70 7.90 4.91 -11.56
CA TYR A 70 7.06 3.75 -11.89
C TYR A 70 6.30 3.10 -10.70
N TYR A 71 6.90 2.99 -9.52
CA TYR A 71 6.26 2.37 -8.35
C TYR A 71 5.69 3.36 -7.32
N SER A 72 6.04 4.64 -7.43
CA SER A 72 5.85 5.58 -6.33
C SER A 72 4.43 6.13 -6.29
N TYR A 73 3.93 6.39 -5.08
CA TYR A 73 2.60 6.93 -4.83
C TYR A 73 2.65 8.06 -3.80
N HIS A 74 1.74 9.02 -3.95
CA HIS A 74 1.24 9.81 -2.85
C HIS A 74 -0.03 9.14 -2.33
N LEU A 75 -0.13 8.99 -1.01
CA LEU A 75 -1.20 8.27 -0.34
C LEU A 75 -1.79 9.17 0.74
N GLN A 76 -3.11 9.08 0.93
CA GLN A 76 -3.80 9.69 2.06
C GLN A 76 -4.79 8.71 2.69
N GLY A 77 -4.71 8.55 4.02
CA GLY A 77 -5.52 7.59 4.74
C GLY A 77 -5.55 7.80 6.25
N GLU A 78 -6.34 6.97 6.93
CA GLU A 78 -6.54 7.02 8.37
C GLU A 78 -5.54 6.11 9.10
N ILE A 79 -4.91 6.60 10.16
CA ILE A 79 -4.03 5.81 11.02
C ILE A 79 -4.86 4.83 11.87
N VAL A 80 -4.71 3.53 11.63
CA VAL A 80 -5.41 2.49 12.40
C VAL A 80 -4.54 1.82 13.47
N ASN A 81 -3.20 1.92 13.33
CA ASN A 81 -2.23 1.45 14.30
C ASN A 81 -1.00 2.37 14.32
N ILE A 82 -0.54 2.76 15.52
CA ILE A 82 0.61 3.64 15.74
C ILE A 82 1.86 2.90 16.20
N GLU A 83 1.71 1.74 16.87
CA GLU A 83 2.84 0.94 17.37
C GLU A 83 3.50 0.19 16.23
N LYS A 84 2.67 -0.36 15.34
CA LYS A 84 3.05 -0.81 14.01
C LYS A 84 2.32 0.13 13.06
N PRO A 85 2.98 1.18 12.53
CA PRO A 85 2.34 2.17 11.69
C PRO A 85 1.56 1.53 10.55
N VAL A 86 0.23 1.68 10.56
CA VAL A 86 -0.67 1.22 9.51
C VAL A 86 -1.65 2.30 9.17
N ILE A 87 -1.77 2.61 7.89
CA ILE A 87 -2.87 3.41 7.35
C ILE A 87 -3.91 2.53 6.68
N ARG A 88 -5.14 3.03 6.69
CA ARG A 88 -6.27 2.48 5.95
C ARG A 88 -6.67 3.44 4.84
N ILE A 89 -6.82 2.91 3.62
CA ILE A 89 -7.39 3.60 2.47
C ILE A 89 -8.52 2.74 1.92
N GLY A 90 -9.78 3.14 2.14
CA GLY A 90 -10.91 2.21 1.97
C GLY A 90 -10.77 1.00 2.91
N ASN A 91 -10.65 -0.19 2.34
CA ASN A 91 -10.34 -1.46 3.02
C ASN A 91 -8.96 -2.01 2.60
N LEU A 92 -8.09 -1.19 2.03
CA LEU A 92 -6.66 -1.46 1.88
C LEU A 92 -5.95 -1.08 3.17
N TYR A 93 -5.18 -2.02 3.73
CA TYR A 93 -4.38 -1.81 4.94
C TYR A 93 -2.90 -1.85 4.56
N ILE A 94 -2.21 -0.73 4.75
CA ILE A 94 -0.83 -0.53 4.30
C ILE A 94 0.05 -0.28 5.53
N ASN A 95 1.00 -1.18 5.77
CA ASN A 95 2.05 -1.00 6.78
C ASN A 95 3.02 0.08 6.29
N ILE A 96 3.35 1.04 7.14
CA ILE A 96 4.32 2.09 6.86
C ILE A 96 5.68 1.64 7.40
N ASP A 97 6.70 1.60 6.55
CA ASP A 97 8.09 1.21 6.86
C ASP A 97 8.92 2.32 7.54
N SER A 98 8.24 3.28 8.16
CA SER A 98 8.85 4.43 8.81
C SER A 98 8.11 4.78 10.10
N HIS A 99 8.80 5.49 10.99
CA HIS A 99 8.20 5.98 12.22
C HIS A 99 7.24 7.14 11.93
N LEU A 100 6.11 7.16 12.62
CA LEU A 100 5.20 8.31 12.58
C LEU A 100 5.79 9.48 13.40
N PRO A 101 5.60 10.73 12.95
CA PRO A 101 5.71 11.91 13.82
C PRO A 101 5.01 11.72 15.16
N LYS A 102 5.67 12.11 16.27
CA LYS A 102 5.23 11.79 17.64
C LYS A 102 3.89 12.40 18.04
N ASP A 103 3.46 13.45 17.36
CA ASP A 103 2.20 14.13 17.63
C ASP A 103 1.01 13.49 16.90
N ILE A 104 1.25 12.61 15.91
CA ILE A 104 0.20 11.89 15.18
C ILE A 104 -0.41 10.80 16.06
N LYS A 105 -1.75 10.70 16.03
CA LYS A 105 -2.52 9.77 16.85
C LYS A 105 -3.33 8.80 15.99
N LYS A 106 -3.71 7.67 16.59
CA LYS A 106 -4.68 6.74 15.99
C LYS A 106 -6.00 7.47 15.70
N GLY A 107 -6.58 7.21 14.53
CA GLY A 107 -7.80 7.83 14.02
C GLY A 107 -7.57 9.18 13.33
N GLU A 108 -6.37 9.74 13.40
CA GLU A 108 -6.02 10.91 12.60
C GLU A 108 -5.70 10.51 11.16
N TRP A 109 -5.84 11.48 10.26
CA TRP A 109 -5.56 11.32 8.84
C TRP A 109 -4.19 11.87 8.53
N ILE A 110 -3.47 11.13 7.69
CA ILE A 110 -2.15 11.52 7.22
C ILE A 110 -2.09 11.42 5.70
N GLU A 111 -1.15 12.18 5.14
CA GLU A 111 -0.59 11.95 3.82
C GLU A 111 0.87 11.52 3.92
N LEU A 112 1.34 10.81 2.90
CA LEU A 112 2.73 10.36 2.78
C LEU A 112 3.06 10.06 1.32
N LYS A 113 4.36 10.03 1.02
CA LYS A 113 4.89 9.47 -0.22
C LYS A 113 5.55 8.13 0.04
N VAL A 114 5.46 7.21 -0.92
CA VAL A 114 6.15 5.91 -0.90
C VAL A 114 6.79 5.66 -2.26
N GLU A 115 7.95 5.01 -2.30
CA GLU A 115 8.62 4.69 -3.56
C GLU A 115 8.14 3.38 -4.15
N ARG A 116 7.71 2.44 -3.32
CA ARG A 116 7.14 1.16 -3.73
C ARG A 116 6.20 0.62 -2.68
N LEU A 117 5.30 -0.25 -3.10
CA LEU A 117 4.47 -1.05 -2.22
C LEU A 117 4.71 -2.51 -2.55
N ASP A 118 4.93 -3.31 -1.53
CA ASP A 118 5.10 -4.76 -1.64
C ASP A 118 3.91 -5.45 -1.01
N CYS A 119 3.50 -6.60 -1.55
CA CYS A 119 2.46 -7.42 -0.94
C CYS A 119 2.87 -8.89 -0.79
N SER A 120 2.31 -9.55 0.21
CA SER A 120 2.37 -11.00 0.38
C SER A 120 0.98 -11.63 0.37
N LEU A 121 0.94 -12.87 -0.11
CA LEU A 121 -0.25 -13.69 -0.32
C LEU A 121 -0.38 -14.77 0.76
#